data_AF-A0A317SKW3-F1
#
_entry.id   AF-A0A317SKW3-F1
#
_cell.length_a   1.000
_cell.length_b   1.000
_cell.length_c   1.000
_cell.angle_alpha   90.00
_cell.angle_beta   90.00
_cell.angle_gamma   90.00
#
_symmetry.space_group_name_H-M   'P 1'
#
loop_
_entity.id
_entity.type
_entity.pdbx_description
1 polymer ?
#
loop_
_entity_poly.entity_id
_entity_poly.type
_entity_poly.pdbx_seq_one_letter_code
_entity_poly.pdbx_strand_id
1 'polypeptide(L)'
;MLPTESQIIANPFSRDVEGTSRNIPAYRIFTIISWLLSFVVAIVYSISPPQDGHWTKGTIFGISKAHITPFTISHVFIAIYWIVLFCAQISFVVQLFRRDEAAVTAAASVGSYFILFNLLEFGWVMLWTRSLFFWSDWSCCTFAILRHQGELVHIPATAMPLTWSFFLVLWNGSVMVGCHSLPCRVLANIAIWGIAVFAGFFLVVFKDYHVGFATAFLTAGLGVGQFFAKIIALQWIFAFTIMAVVFLFTLVVAVPGVYGRDTGAEAGGGDRERAPLLHESN
;
A
#
# COMPACT_ATOMS: atom_id res chain seq x y z
N MET A 1 20.00 53.63 -7.00
CA MET A 1 20.67 52.52 -6.27
C MET A 1 19.59 51.87 -5.42
N LEU A 2 18.95 50.81 -5.93
CA LEU A 2 17.89 50.07 -5.26
C LEU A 2 18.29 48.59 -5.32
N PRO A 3 18.29 47.84 -4.20
CA PRO A 3 18.60 46.43 -4.24
C PRO A 3 17.36 45.67 -4.72
N THR A 4 17.49 44.90 -5.79
CA THR A 4 16.50 43.89 -6.20
C THR A 4 16.84 42.57 -5.53
N GLU A 5 16.39 42.38 -4.30
CA GLU A 5 16.22 41.04 -3.74
C GLU A 5 14.93 40.45 -4.33
N SER A 6 15.04 39.72 -5.42
CA SER A 6 14.05 38.68 -5.72
C SER A 6 14.31 37.53 -4.74
N GLN A 7 13.81 37.67 -3.52
CA GLN A 7 13.67 36.52 -2.62
C GLN A 7 12.75 35.52 -3.32
N ILE A 8 13.36 34.51 -3.94
CA ILE A 8 12.66 33.31 -4.38
C ILE A 8 11.98 32.80 -3.11
N ILE A 9 10.66 32.92 -3.03
CA ILE A 9 9.87 32.32 -1.95
C ILE A 9 10.08 30.82 -2.09
N ALA A 10 11.12 30.30 -1.42
CA ALA A 10 11.36 28.88 -1.32
C ALA A 10 10.11 28.27 -0.72
N ASN A 11 9.47 27.38 -1.47
CA ASN A 11 8.25 26.72 -1.03
C ASN A 11 8.56 26.08 0.35
N PRO A 12 7.91 26.52 1.44
CA PRO A 12 8.18 26.01 2.79
C PRO A 12 7.75 24.54 2.96
N PHE A 13 7.04 24.00 1.97
CA PHE A 13 6.67 22.58 1.85
C PHE A 13 7.54 21.81 0.84
N SER A 14 8.54 22.45 0.22
CA SER A 14 9.53 21.72 -0.57
C SER A 14 10.38 20.89 0.36
N ARG A 15 10.50 19.60 0.03
CA ARG A 15 11.17 18.63 0.89
C ARG A 15 12.66 18.93 0.86
N ASP A 16 13.24 19.19 2.02
CA ASP A 16 14.66 19.49 2.16
C ASP A 16 15.48 18.26 1.72
N VAL A 17 16.04 18.35 0.51
CA VAL A 17 16.83 17.28 -0.12
C VAL A 17 18.13 17.08 0.68
N GLU A 18 18.70 18.16 1.21
CA GLU A 18 19.89 18.12 2.08
C GLU A 18 19.56 17.50 3.44
N GLY A 19 18.40 17.83 4.02
CA GLY A 19 17.90 17.18 5.23
C GLY A 19 17.63 15.68 5.08
N THR A 20 17.23 15.23 3.88
CA THR A 20 16.98 13.82 3.57
C THR A 20 18.28 13.02 3.42
N SER A 21 19.30 13.61 2.79
CA SER A 21 20.65 13.01 2.65
C SER A 21 21.36 12.86 4.00
N ARG A 22 21.28 13.86 4.88
CA ARG A 22 21.91 13.82 6.21
C ARG A 22 21.35 12.72 7.13
N ASN A 23 20.12 12.28 6.90
CA ASN A 23 19.40 11.32 7.73
C ASN A 23 19.35 9.88 7.16
N ILE A 24 20.08 9.58 6.07
CA ILE A 24 20.17 8.23 5.50
C ILE A 24 20.46 7.13 6.52
N PRO A 25 21.40 7.26 7.49
CA PRO A 25 21.63 6.21 8.48
C PRO A 25 20.42 5.97 9.38
N ALA A 26 19.68 7.02 9.76
CA ALA A 26 18.46 6.88 10.52
C ALA A 26 17.38 6.14 9.71
N TYR A 27 17.21 6.49 8.42
CA TYR A 27 16.30 5.77 7.52
C TYR A 27 16.65 4.29 7.42
N ARG A 28 17.93 3.92 7.31
CA ARG A 28 18.37 2.52 7.26
C ARG A 28 17.95 1.75 8.52
N ILE A 29 18.20 2.33 9.69
CA ILE A 29 17.86 1.72 10.98
C ILE A 29 16.34 1.58 11.13
N PHE A 30 15.58 2.67 10.93
CA PHE A 30 14.14 2.67 11.12
C PHE A 30 13.41 1.78 10.10
N THR A 31 13.90 1.69 8.85
CA THR A 31 13.34 0.81 7.83
C THR A 31 13.48 -0.66 8.26
N ILE A 32 14.67 -1.07 8.73
CA ILE A 32 14.89 -2.45 9.20
C ILE A 32 14.05 -2.75 10.44
N ILE A 33 14.06 -1.86 11.43
CA ILE A 33 13.33 -2.08 12.68
C ILE A 33 11.83 -2.17 12.43
N SER A 34 11.26 -1.22 11.68
CA SER A 34 9.82 -1.21 11.38
C SER A 34 9.40 -2.44 10.58
N TRP A 35 10.19 -2.84 9.57
CA TRP A 35 9.93 -4.06 8.79
C TRP A 35 9.99 -5.33 9.65
N LEU A 36 11.04 -5.51 10.45
CA LEU A 36 11.17 -6.65 11.36
C LEU A 36 10.02 -6.72 12.35
N LEU A 37 9.64 -5.56 12.91
CA LEU A 37 8.54 -5.47 13.85
C LEU A 37 7.21 -5.92 13.21
N SER A 38 6.88 -5.38 12.02
CA SER A 38 5.67 -5.77 11.29
C SER A 38 5.68 -7.26 10.91
N PHE A 39 6.78 -7.74 10.32
CA PHE A 39 6.94 -9.12 9.87
C PHE A 39 6.82 -10.15 11.00
N VAL A 40 7.56 -9.95 12.10
CA VAL A 40 7.55 -10.87 13.25
C VAL A 40 6.16 -10.92 13.88
N VAL A 41 5.53 -9.77 14.04
CA VAL A 41 4.21 -9.64 14.69
C VAL A 41 3.11 -10.27 13.82
N ALA A 42 3.18 -10.09 12.50
CA ALA A 42 2.28 -10.76 11.54
C ALA A 42 2.39 -12.30 11.63
N ILE A 43 3.60 -12.85 11.76
CA ILE A 43 3.80 -14.31 11.91
C ILE A 43 3.32 -14.79 13.28
N VAL A 44 3.81 -14.18 14.36
CA VAL A 44 3.53 -14.60 15.74
C VAL A 44 2.02 -14.59 15.99
N TYR A 45 1.33 -13.50 15.65
CA TYR A 45 -0.10 -13.40 15.90
C TYR A 45 -0.99 -14.11 14.87
N SER A 46 -0.42 -14.60 13.76
CA SER A 46 -1.13 -15.53 12.88
C SER A 46 -1.31 -16.91 13.53
N ILE A 47 -0.39 -17.30 14.42
CA ILE A 47 -0.32 -18.65 15.01
C ILE A 47 -0.71 -18.64 16.49
N SER A 48 -0.28 -17.62 17.24
CA SER A 48 -0.41 -17.54 18.69
C SER A 48 -1.20 -16.29 19.10
N PRO A 49 -2.29 -16.40 19.88
CA PRO A 49 -3.02 -15.23 20.35
C PRO A 49 -2.22 -14.45 21.42
N PRO A 50 -2.48 -13.14 21.59
CA PRO A 50 -1.88 -12.38 22.69
C PRO A 50 -2.34 -12.93 24.05
N GLN A 51 -1.42 -12.97 25.00
CA GLN A 51 -1.69 -13.46 26.37
C GLN A 51 -2.10 -12.31 27.30
N ASP A 52 -1.84 -11.07 26.92
CA ASP A 52 -2.02 -9.84 27.68
C ASP A 52 -3.34 -9.11 27.35
N GLY A 53 -3.89 -8.35 28.30
CA GLY A 53 -5.10 -7.53 28.14
C GLY A 53 -6.41 -8.11 28.70
N HIS A 54 -7.45 -7.28 28.78
CA HIS A 54 -8.78 -7.63 29.34
C HIS A 54 -9.84 -7.97 28.28
N TRP A 55 -9.61 -7.62 27.01
CA TRP A 55 -10.56 -7.79 25.91
C TRP A 55 -10.51 -9.20 25.29
N THR A 56 -11.50 -9.55 24.47
CA THR A 56 -11.51 -10.80 23.70
C THR A 56 -10.29 -10.88 22.78
N LYS A 57 -9.55 -11.99 22.89
CA LYS A 57 -8.26 -12.19 22.21
C LYS A 57 -8.37 -13.32 21.20
N GLY A 58 -7.58 -13.22 20.14
CA GLY A 58 -7.46 -14.29 19.16
C GLY A 58 -6.27 -14.08 18.25
N THR A 59 -5.95 -15.11 17.47
CA THR A 59 -5.02 -14.96 16.35
C THR A 59 -5.68 -14.08 15.28
N ILE A 60 -4.88 -13.54 14.35
CA ILE A 60 -5.37 -12.70 13.24
C ILE A 60 -6.49 -13.41 12.48
N PHE A 61 -6.24 -14.67 12.10
CA PHE A 61 -7.24 -15.49 11.42
C PHE A 61 -8.32 -16.04 12.36
N GLY A 62 -8.04 -16.21 13.65
CA GLY A 62 -9.03 -16.62 14.65
C GLY A 62 -10.12 -15.58 14.83
N ILE A 63 -9.75 -14.31 15.00
CA ILE A 63 -10.69 -13.18 15.08
C ILE A 63 -11.50 -13.05 13.80
N SER A 64 -10.85 -13.22 12.64
CA SER A 64 -11.53 -13.25 11.34
C SER A 64 -12.60 -14.33 11.25
N LYS A 65 -12.33 -15.55 11.73
CA LYS A 65 -13.29 -16.65 11.71
C LYS A 65 -14.46 -16.42 12.67
N ALA A 66 -14.21 -15.74 13.78
CA ALA A 66 -15.25 -15.37 14.73
C ALA A 66 -16.17 -14.26 14.20
N HIS A 67 -15.65 -13.33 13.39
CA HIS A 67 -16.39 -12.20 12.83
C HIS A 67 -16.40 -12.27 11.31
N ILE A 68 -17.21 -13.18 10.75
CA ILE A 68 -17.31 -13.30 9.30
C ILE A 68 -18.20 -12.18 8.76
N THR A 69 -17.65 -11.43 7.81
CA THR A 69 -18.28 -10.27 7.18
C THR A 69 -18.32 -10.40 5.66
N PRO A 70 -19.08 -9.55 4.95
CA PRO A 70 -19.12 -9.53 3.48
C PRO A 70 -17.78 -9.24 2.80
N PHE A 71 -16.82 -8.67 3.55
CA PHE A 71 -15.47 -8.35 3.07
C PHE A 71 -14.41 -9.29 3.64
N THR A 72 -14.82 -10.39 4.28
CA THR A 72 -13.87 -11.40 4.75
C THR A 72 -13.22 -12.11 3.56
N ILE A 73 -11.90 -12.01 3.49
CA ILE A 73 -11.04 -12.57 2.45
C ILE A 73 -10.58 -13.96 2.89
N SER A 74 -10.33 -14.86 1.94
CA SER A 74 -9.69 -16.14 2.21
C SER A 74 -8.33 -15.95 2.91
N HIS A 75 -8.13 -16.63 4.05
CA HIS A 75 -6.88 -16.57 4.82
C HIS A 75 -5.66 -17.03 4.01
N VAL A 76 -5.86 -17.97 3.08
CA VAL A 76 -4.79 -18.46 2.19
C VAL A 76 -4.32 -17.35 1.27
N PHE A 77 -5.24 -16.56 0.71
CA PHE A 77 -4.89 -15.44 -0.16
C PHE A 77 -4.19 -14.33 0.61
N ILE A 78 -4.65 -13.99 1.82
CA ILE A 78 -3.96 -13.03 2.68
C ILE A 78 -2.53 -13.50 2.98
N ALA A 79 -2.35 -14.77 3.35
CA ALA A 79 -1.03 -15.32 3.66
C ALA A 79 -0.08 -15.26 2.45
N ILE A 80 -0.54 -15.64 1.26
CA ILE A 80 0.26 -15.54 0.02
C ILE A 80 0.60 -14.07 -0.27
N TYR A 81 -0.38 -13.17 -0.15
CA TYR A 81 -0.18 -11.75 -0.38
C TYR A 81 0.89 -11.17 0.55
N TRP A 82 0.83 -11.49 1.84
CA TRP A 82 1.81 -11.05 2.82
C TRP A 82 3.20 -11.61 2.57
N ILE A 83 3.33 -12.89 2.20
CA ILE A 83 4.63 -13.47 1.83
C ILE A 83 5.24 -12.67 0.67
N VAL A 84 4.46 -12.42 -0.40
CA VAL A 84 4.94 -11.65 -1.56
C VAL A 84 5.26 -10.20 -1.15
N LEU A 85 4.42 -9.56 -0.35
CA LEU A 85 4.62 -8.20 0.17
C LEU A 85 5.94 -8.11 0.94
N PHE A 86 6.15 -8.95 1.95
CA PHE A 86 7.36 -8.92 2.78
C PHE A 86 8.62 -9.27 1.96
N CYS A 87 8.54 -10.22 1.03
CA CYS A 87 9.64 -10.49 0.10
C CYS A 87 9.95 -9.30 -0.82
N ALA A 88 8.93 -8.63 -1.36
CA ALA A 88 9.11 -7.43 -2.15
C ALA A 88 9.76 -6.32 -1.31
N GLN A 89 9.33 -6.15 -0.06
CA GLN A 89 9.89 -5.17 0.87
C GLN A 89 11.38 -5.39 1.18
N ILE A 90 11.87 -6.63 1.18
CA ILE A 90 13.32 -6.89 1.27
C ILE A 90 14.07 -6.22 0.10
N SER A 91 13.50 -6.25 -1.10
CA SER A 91 14.09 -5.59 -2.27
C SER A 91 14.21 -4.07 -2.07
N PHE A 92 13.21 -3.45 -1.42
CA PHE A 92 13.28 -2.04 -1.04
C PHE A 92 14.40 -1.77 -0.02
N VAL A 93 14.49 -2.60 1.02
CA VAL A 93 15.56 -2.47 2.03
C VAL A 93 16.93 -2.55 1.35
N VAL A 94 17.14 -3.51 0.44
CA VAL A 94 18.40 -3.66 -0.31
C VAL A 94 18.74 -2.43 -1.14
N GLN A 95 17.76 -1.75 -1.74
CA GLN A 95 18.01 -0.51 -2.50
C GLN A 95 18.63 0.59 -1.62
N LEU A 96 18.26 0.67 -0.34
CA LEU A 96 18.77 1.65 0.61
C LEU A 96 20.25 1.42 1.02
N PHE A 97 20.79 0.23 0.73
CA PHE A 97 22.18 -0.16 0.96
C PHE A 97 23.03 -0.22 -0.31
N ARG A 98 22.48 0.19 -1.47
CA ARG A 98 23.27 0.27 -2.72
C ARG A 98 24.33 1.38 -2.60
N ARG A 99 25.40 1.21 -3.38
CA ARG A 99 26.52 2.18 -3.48
C ARG A 99 26.18 3.40 -4.35
N ASP A 100 25.09 3.33 -5.10
CA ASP A 100 24.63 4.38 -5.99
C ASP A 100 23.82 5.43 -5.22
N GLU A 101 24.33 6.66 -5.16
CA GLU A 101 23.72 7.78 -4.44
C GLU A 101 22.37 8.20 -5.02
N ALA A 102 22.17 8.07 -6.34
CA ALA A 102 20.91 8.39 -6.97
C ALA A 102 19.82 7.39 -6.54
N ALA A 103 20.14 6.10 -6.53
CA ALA A 103 19.24 5.05 -6.06
C ALA A 103 18.90 5.19 -4.57
N VAL A 104 19.88 5.54 -3.73
CA VAL A 104 19.68 5.72 -2.28
C VAL A 104 18.82 6.96 -2.00
N THR A 105 19.04 8.06 -2.71
CA THR A 105 18.25 9.30 -2.54
C THR A 105 16.80 9.10 -2.99
N ALA A 106 16.60 8.39 -4.11
CA ALA A 106 15.26 8.01 -4.57
C ALA A 106 14.55 7.12 -3.52
N ALA A 107 15.23 6.11 -2.98
CA ALA A 107 14.67 5.25 -1.93
C ALA A 107 14.39 6.02 -0.63
N ALA A 108 15.27 6.94 -0.22
CA ALA A 108 15.10 7.76 0.98
C ALA A 108 13.90 8.71 0.88
N SER A 109 13.56 9.18 -0.33
CA SER A 109 12.35 9.98 -0.56
C SER A 109 11.06 9.21 -0.22
N VAL A 110 11.05 7.89 -0.38
CA VAL A 110 9.89 7.03 -0.09
C VAL A 110 10.01 6.31 1.26
N GLY A 111 11.20 6.35 1.90
CA GLY A 111 11.49 5.64 3.15
C GLY A 111 10.54 5.97 4.30
N SER A 112 10.10 7.23 4.42
CA SER A 112 9.12 7.63 5.45
C SER A 112 7.79 6.90 5.31
N TYR A 113 7.31 6.68 4.07
CA TYR A 113 6.06 5.97 3.81
C TYR A 113 6.19 4.49 4.12
N PHE A 114 7.33 3.89 3.77
CA PHE A 114 7.63 2.50 4.12
C PHE A 114 7.64 2.29 5.63
N ILE A 115 8.34 3.16 6.37
CA ILE A 115 8.42 3.07 7.84
C ILE A 115 7.03 3.24 8.45
N LEU A 116 6.29 4.27 8.01
CA LEU A 116 4.94 4.53 8.49
C LEU A 116 4.00 3.36 8.21
N PHE A 117 4.04 2.76 7.01
CA PHE A 117 3.26 1.57 6.68
C PHE A 117 3.50 0.44 7.67
N ASN A 118 4.76 0.07 7.89
CA ASN A 118 5.10 -1.07 8.74
C ASN A 118 4.71 -0.81 10.21
N LEU A 119 4.83 0.42 10.69
CA LEU A 119 4.39 0.80 12.03
C LEU A 119 2.85 0.79 12.17
N LEU A 120 2.13 1.24 11.15
CA LEU A 120 0.67 1.19 11.12
C LEU A 120 0.16 -0.25 11.00
N GLU A 121 0.79 -1.09 10.18
CA GLU A 121 0.49 -2.52 10.08
C GLU A 121 0.73 -3.20 11.43
N PHE A 122 1.86 -2.91 12.09
CA PHE A 122 2.13 -3.38 13.45
C PHE A 122 1.03 -2.94 14.42
N GLY A 123 0.66 -1.66 14.42
CA GLY A 123 -0.42 -1.13 15.26
C GLY A 123 -1.76 -1.81 14.98
N TRP A 124 -2.07 -2.00 13.70
CA TRP A 124 -3.28 -2.71 13.26
C TRP A 124 -3.32 -4.13 13.80
N VAL A 125 -2.25 -4.93 13.64
CA VAL A 125 -2.21 -6.31 14.16
C VAL A 125 -2.40 -6.33 15.67
N MET A 126 -1.77 -5.40 16.40
CA MET A 126 -1.87 -5.31 17.86
C MET A 126 -3.30 -5.01 18.31
N LEU A 127 -4.00 -4.12 17.60
CA LEU A 127 -5.39 -3.75 17.90
C LEU A 127 -6.38 -4.84 17.47
N TRP A 128 -6.19 -5.41 16.27
CA TRP A 128 -7.05 -6.46 15.70
C TRP A 128 -7.09 -7.71 16.57
N THR A 129 -5.93 -8.19 17.02
CA THR A 129 -5.80 -9.39 17.86
C THR A 129 -6.38 -9.22 19.27
N ARG A 130 -6.66 -7.98 19.66
CA ARG A 130 -7.32 -7.58 20.93
C ARG A 130 -8.75 -7.09 20.72
N SER A 131 -9.33 -7.30 19.54
CA SER A 131 -10.71 -6.91 19.18
C SER A 131 -11.01 -5.40 19.30
N LEU A 132 -9.99 -4.54 19.21
CA LEU A 132 -10.14 -3.08 19.26
C LEU A 132 -10.40 -2.51 17.86
N PHE A 133 -11.53 -2.91 17.26
CA PHE A 133 -11.83 -2.67 15.83
C PHE A 133 -11.95 -1.19 15.47
N PHE A 134 -12.46 -0.33 16.37
CA PHE A 134 -12.58 1.10 16.13
C PHE A 134 -11.21 1.79 15.94
N TRP A 135 -10.26 1.51 16.82
CA TRP A 135 -8.90 2.08 16.74
C TRP A 135 -8.10 1.48 15.58
N SER A 136 -8.39 0.21 15.26
CA SER A 136 -7.80 -0.52 14.14
C SER A 136 -8.14 0.16 12.81
N ASP A 137 -9.39 0.60 12.61
CA ASP A 137 -9.83 1.26 11.37
C ASP A 137 -9.21 2.65 11.17
N TRP A 138 -9.08 3.43 12.26
CA TRP A 138 -8.42 4.75 12.23
C TRP A 138 -6.97 4.68 11.74
N SER A 139 -6.23 3.68 12.21
CA SER A 139 -4.83 3.45 11.77
C SER A 139 -4.74 3.10 10.29
N CYS A 140 -5.73 2.38 9.74
CA CYS A 140 -5.79 1.99 8.33
C CYS A 140 -6.19 3.17 7.43
N CYS A 141 -7.13 4.02 7.86
CA CYS A 141 -7.58 5.19 7.10
C CYS A 141 -6.46 6.21 6.88
N THR A 142 -5.54 6.34 7.84
CA THR A 142 -4.35 7.21 7.74
C THR A 142 -3.43 6.79 6.58
N PHE A 143 -3.50 5.52 6.15
CA PHE A 143 -2.70 4.99 5.04
C PHE A 143 -3.19 5.41 3.65
N ALA A 144 -4.51 5.49 3.47
CA ALA A 144 -5.13 5.79 2.17
C ALA A 144 -4.82 7.21 1.65
N ILE A 145 -4.25 8.07 2.50
CA ILE A 145 -3.93 9.48 2.21
C ILE A 145 -2.46 9.65 1.77
N LEU A 146 -1.64 8.59 1.82
CA LEU A 146 -0.22 8.67 1.48
C LEU A 146 -0.01 8.76 -0.04
N ARG A 147 0.82 9.72 -0.46
CA ARG A 147 1.00 10.17 -1.86
C ARG A 147 1.82 9.16 -2.67
N HIS A 148 1.36 8.81 -3.87
CA HIS A 148 2.08 8.01 -4.86
C HIS A 148 3.31 8.75 -5.39
N GLN A 149 4.52 8.17 -5.31
CA GLN A 149 5.76 8.74 -5.84
C GLN A 149 6.69 7.63 -6.39
N GLY A 150 7.03 7.71 -7.68
CA GLY A 150 8.20 7.08 -8.33
C GLY A 150 8.09 5.59 -8.71
N GLU A 151 8.61 5.24 -9.90
CA GLU A 151 8.36 3.94 -10.58
C GLU A 151 9.18 2.74 -10.08
N LEU A 152 10.42 2.90 -9.58
CA LEU A 152 11.32 1.76 -9.29
C LEU A 152 11.25 1.23 -7.84
N VAL A 153 10.68 2.03 -6.94
CA VAL A 153 10.44 1.70 -5.52
C VAL A 153 8.95 1.36 -5.29
N HIS A 154 8.15 1.47 -6.36
CA HIS A 154 6.71 1.58 -6.29
C HIS A 154 6.03 0.34 -5.68
N ILE A 155 6.42 -0.85 -6.13
CA ILE A 155 5.74 -2.10 -5.77
C ILE A 155 5.81 -2.38 -4.25
N PRO A 156 7.01 -2.48 -3.65
CA PRO A 156 7.13 -2.84 -2.24
C PRO A 156 6.73 -1.73 -1.26
N ALA A 157 6.89 -0.47 -1.66
CA ALA A 157 6.70 0.66 -0.76
C ALA A 157 5.33 1.31 -0.89
N THR A 158 4.63 1.12 -2.02
CA THR A 158 3.41 1.89 -2.32
C THR A 158 2.29 1.02 -2.89
N ALA A 159 2.48 0.30 -4.00
CA ALA A 159 1.39 -0.43 -4.67
C ALA A 159 0.71 -1.49 -3.78
N MET A 160 1.51 -2.41 -3.24
CA MET A 160 0.99 -3.51 -2.43
C MET A 160 0.56 -3.04 -1.03
N PRO A 161 1.32 -2.18 -0.32
CA PRO A 161 0.85 -1.57 0.92
C PRO A 161 -0.50 -0.85 0.76
N LEU A 162 -0.65 -0.03 -0.29
CA LEU A 162 -1.87 0.75 -0.53
C LEU A 162 -3.07 -0.14 -0.78
N THR A 163 -2.90 -1.14 -1.64
CA THR A 163 -3.98 -2.08 -1.91
C THR A 163 -4.37 -2.83 -0.64
N TRP A 164 -3.41 -3.28 0.16
CA TRP A 164 -3.67 -3.97 1.42
C TRP A 164 -4.47 -3.10 2.39
N SER A 165 -4.04 -1.86 2.60
CA SER A 165 -4.72 -0.95 3.51
C SER A 165 -6.14 -0.60 3.05
N PHE A 166 -6.40 -0.47 1.74
CA PHE A 166 -7.75 -0.28 1.24
C PHE A 166 -8.67 -1.46 1.58
N PHE A 167 -8.19 -2.70 1.39
CA PHE A 167 -8.93 -3.90 1.79
C PHE A 167 -9.09 -4.01 3.31
N LEU A 168 -8.08 -3.60 4.08
CA LEU A 168 -8.15 -3.55 5.54
C LEU A 168 -9.25 -2.60 6.02
N VAL A 169 -9.40 -1.40 5.44
CA VAL A 169 -10.47 -0.46 5.81
C VAL A 169 -11.84 -1.09 5.55
N LEU A 170 -12.05 -1.69 4.37
CA LEU A 170 -13.32 -2.36 4.06
C LEU A 170 -13.60 -3.53 5.01
N TRP A 171 -12.57 -4.30 5.33
CA TRP A 171 -12.69 -5.48 6.18
C TRP A 171 -12.89 -5.10 7.65
N ASN A 172 -12.03 -4.28 8.23
CA ASN A 172 -12.15 -3.78 9.60
C ASN A 172 -13.46 -3.00 9.80
N GLY A 173 -13.79 -2.10 8.88
CA GLY A 173 -15.03 -1.32 8.93
C GLY A 173 -16.26 -2.23 8.93
N SER A 174 -16.26 -3.30 8.15
CA SER A 174 -17.36 -4.27 8.15
C SER A 174 -17.50 -5.05 9.46
N VAL A 175 -16.38 -5.34 10.15
CA VAL A 175 -16.39 -5.98 11.47
C VAL A 175 -16.88 -4.99 12.53
N MET A 176 -16.41 -3.75 12.49
CA MET A 176 -16.81 -2.68 13.40
C MET A 176 -18.31 -2.39 13.38
N VAL A 177 -18.93 -2.37 12.19
CA VAL A 177 -20.37 -2.11 12.04
C VAL A 177 -21.24 -3.30 12.49
N GLY A 178 -20.66 -4.50 12.67
CA GLY A 178 -21.41 -5.66 13.16
C GLY A 178 -22.52 -6.10 12.22
N CYS A 179 -22.24 -6.12 10.92
CA CYS A 179 -23.22 -6.23 9.85
C CYS A 179 -23.92 -7.60 9.72
N HIS A 180 -25.09 -7.75 10.34
CA HIS A 180 -25.93 -8.97 10.22
C HIS A 180 -27.31 -8.73 9.58
N SER A 181 -27.69 -7.47 9.36
CA SER A 181 -29.03 -7.09 8.88
C SER A 181 -29.13 -6.96 7.34
N LEU A 182 -30.35 -7.03 6.80
CA LEU A 182 -30.63 -6.86 5.37
C LEU A 182 -30.07 -5.55 4.77
N PRO A 183 -30.22 -4.38 5.43
CA PRO A 183 -29.63 -3.13 4.93
C PRO A 183 -28.12 -3.21 4.77
N CYS A 184 -27.41 -3.89 5.68
CA CYS A 184 -25.97 -4.02 5.52
C CYS A 184 -25.58 -4.92 4.34
N ARG A 185 -26.39 -5.93 3.99
CA ARG A 185 -26.14 -6.74 2.79
C ARG A 185 -26.23 -5.90 1.51
N VAL A 186 -27.24 -5.01 1.44
CA VAL A 186 -27.40 -4.08 0.31
C VAL A 186 -26.22 -3.11 0.25
N LEU A 187 -25.84 -2.52 1.39
CA LEU A 187 -24.72 -1.59 1.45
C LEU A 187 -23.39 -2.28 1.08
N ALA A 188 -23.16 -3.52 1.53
CA ALA A 188 -21.97 -4.29 1.18
C ALA A 188 -21.88 -4.59 -0.33
N ASN A 189 -23.01 -4.91 -0.96
CA ASN A 189 -23.09 -5.13 -2.41
C ASN A 189 -22.81 -3.85 -3.21
N ILE A 190 -23.10 -2.67 -2.66
CA ILE A 190 -22.75 -1.37 -3.29
C ILE A 190 -21.28 -1.06 -3.04
N ALA A 191 -20.83 -1.18 -1.79
CA ALA A 191 -19.49 -0.84 -1.36
C ALA A 191 -18.39 -1.70 -2.02
N ILE A 192 -18.68 -2.95 -2.40
CA ILE A 192 -17.71 -3.80 -3.11
C ILE A 192 -17.25 -3.20 -4.44
N TRP A 193 -18.12 -2.46 -5.13
CA TRP A 193 -17.75 -1.76 -6.37
C TRP A 193 -16.76 -0.62 -6.14
N GLY A 194 -16.62 -0.14 -4.90
CA GLY A 194 -15.54 0.75 -4.51
C GLY A 194 -14.15 0.17 -4.82
N ILE A 195 -13.99 -1.16 -4.80
CA ILE A 195 -12.74 -1.83 -5.21
C ILE A 195 -12.47 -1.61 -6.70
N ALA A 196 -13.50 -1.70 -7.55
CA ALA A 196 -13.35 -1.44 -8.98
C ALA A 196 -13.03 0.03 -9.27
N VAL A 197 -13.67 0.96 -8.54
CA VAL A 197 -13.38 2.40 -8.65
C VAL A 197 -11.96 2.71 -8.20
N PHE A 198 -11.52 2.14 -7.08
CA PHE A 198 -10.15 2.26 -6.58
C PHE A 198 -9.14 1.79 -7.62
N ALA A 199 -9.26 0.55 -8.10
CA ALA A 199 -8.35 0.01 -9.10
C ALA A 199 -8.41 0.79 -10.43
N GLY A 200 -9.61 1.14 -10.89
CA GLY A 200 -9.81 1.92 -12.11
C GLY A 200 -9.16 3.30 -12.04
N PHE A 201 -9.25 3.99 -10.89
CA PHE A 201 -8.59 5.27 -10.68
C PHE A 201 -7.06 5.14 -10.83
N PHE A 202 -6.43 4.16 -10.20
CA PHE A 202 -4.98 3.95 -10.32
C PHE A 202 -4.54 3.50 -11.71
N LEU A 203 -5.33 2.66 -12.38
CA LEU A 203 -5.05 2.20 -13.74
C LEU A 203 -5.25 3.31 -14.79
N VAL A 204 -6.22 4.21 -14.63
CA VAL A 204 -6.48 5.29 -15.59
C VAL A 204 -5.57 6.49 -15.37
N VAL A 205 -5.45 6.94 -14.11
CA VAL A 205 -4.75 8.20 -13.79
C VAL A 205 -3.24 7.99 -13.70
N PHE A 206 -2.81 6.90 -13.07
CA PHE A 206 -1.40 6.63 -12.82
C PHE A 206 -0.82 5.55 -13.74
N LYS A 207 -1.65 4.89 -14.57
CA LYS A 207 -1.26 3.76 -15.43
C LYS A 207 -0.55 2.65 -14.64
N ASP A 208 -0.91 2.50 -13.37
CA ASP A 208 -0.19 1.63 -12.45
C ASP A 208 -0.76 0.21 -12.46
N TYR A 209 -0.17 -0.63 -13.29
CA TYR A 209 -0.58 -2.02 -13.43
C TYR A 209 -0.26 -2.87 -12.20
N HIS A 210 0.64 -2.45 -11.31
CA HIS A 210 0.95 -3.20 -10.09
C HIS A 210 -0.18 -3.13 -9.08
N VAL A 211 -0.79 -1.95 -8.89
CA VAL A 211 -2.00 -1.79 -8.06
C VAL A 211 -3.16 -2.61 -8.64
N GLY A 212 -3.30 -2.62 -9.97
CA GLY A 212 -4.29 -3.43 -10.67
C GLY A 212 -4.16 -4.93 -10.39
N PHE A 213 -2.97 -5.50 -10.55
CA PHE A 213 -2.73 -6.92 -10.25
C PHE A 213 -2.88 -7.25 -8.76
N ALA A 214 -2.38 -6.41 -7.87
CA ALA A 214 -2.53 -6.58 -6.42
C ALA A 214 -4.01 -6.58 -6.02
N THR A 215 -4.79 -5.64 -6.58
CA THR A 215 -6.23 -5.54 -6.33
C THR A 215 -6.96 -6.74 -6.89
N ALA A 216 -6.68 -7.16 -8.13
CA ALA A 216 -7.28 -8.35 -8.71
C ALA A 216 -7.03 -9.60 -7.87
N PHE A 217 -5.81 -9.77 -7.35
CA PHE A 217 -5.46 -10.91 -6.49
C PHE A 217 -6.24 -10.91 -5.16
N LEU A 218 -6.30 -9.76 -4.46
CA LEU A 218 -7.06 -9.67 -3.20
C LEU A 218 -8.56 -9.78 -3.41
N THR A 219 -9.10 -9.23 -4.50
CA THR A 219 -10.51 -9.42 -4.89
C THR A 219 -10.81 -10.88 -5.22
N ALA A 220 -9.89 -11.61 -5.86
CA ALA A 220 -10.03 -13.05 -6.04
C ALA A 220 -10.12 -13.77 -4.69
N GLY A 221 -9.26 -13.42 -3.74
CA GLY A 221 -9.29 -13.94 -2.37
C GLY A 221 -10.59 -13.63 -1.63
N LEU A 222 -11.17 -12.45 -1.86
CA LEU A 222 -12.49 -12.06 -1.33
C LEU A 222 -13.58 -12.93 -1.95
N GLY A 223 -13.58 -13.09 -3.28
CA GLY A 223 -14.53 -13.95 -3.98
C GLY A 223 -14.48 -15.39 -3.48
N VAL A 224 -13.29 -15.97 -3.33
CA VAL A 224 -13.09 -17.31 -2.77
C VAL A 224 -13.56 -17.40 -1.32
N GLY A 225 -13.19 -16.43 -0.48
CA GLY A 225 -13.62 -16.39 0.92
C GLY A 225 -15.15 -16.36 1.07
N GLN A 226 -15.82 -15.53 0.26
CA GLN A 226 -17.27 -15.41 0.27
C GLN A 226 -17.97 -16.61 -0.37
N PHE A 227 -17.37 -17.24 -1.39
CA PHE A 227 -17.89 -18.46 -2.00
C PHE A 227 -18.00 -19.60 -0.99
N PHE A 228 -17.01 -19.76 -0.10
CA PHE A 228 -17.05 -20.77 0.95
C PHE A 228 -17.90 -20.36 2.15
N ALA A 229 -17.91 -19.08 2.54
CA ALA A 229 -18.69 -18.60 3.68
C ALA A 229 -20.21 -18.53 3.39
N LYS A 230 -20.63 -18.36 2.13
CA LYS A 230 -22.03 -18.27 1.66
C LYS A 230 -22.92 -17.27 2.42
N ILE A 231 -22.34 -16.23 3.03
CA ILE A 231 -23.08 -15.28 3.87
C ILE A 231 -23.97 -14.34 3.04
N ILE A 232 -23.50 -13.93 1.86
CA ILE A 232 -24.26 -13.10 0.92
C ILE A 232 -24.14 -13.69 -0.48
N ALA A 233 -25.27 -14.13 -1.03
CA ALA A 233 -25.33 -14.88 -2.28
C ALA A 233 -24.80 -14.12 -3.52
N LEU A 234 -24.75 -12.79 -3.52
CA LEU A 234 -24.27 -11.98 -4.66
C LEU A 234 -22.83 -11.50 -4.52
N GLN A 235 -22.28 -11.48 -3.30
CA GLN A 235 -20.99 -10.86 -3.01
C GLN A 235 -19.83 -11.54 -3.74
N TRP A 236 -19.84 -12.88 -3.80
CA TRP A 236 -18.82 -13.65 -4.51
C TRP A 236 -18.87 -13.45 -6.03
N ILE A 237 -20.08 -13.29 -6.61
CA ILE A 237 -20.25 -13.01 -8.04
C ILE A 237 -19.64 -11.64 -8.36
N PHE A 238 -20.00 -10.61 -7.59
CA PHE A 238 -19.45 -9.27 -7.78
C PHE A 238 -17.93 -9.25 -7.59
N ALA A 239 -17.41 -9.96 -6.60
CA ALA A 239 -15.96 -10.08 -6.41
C ALA A 239 -15.27 -10.69 -7.63
N PHE A 240 -15.75 -11.81 -8.17
CA PHE A 240 -15.13 -12.41 -9.36
C PHE A 240 -15.29 -11.55 -10.62
N THR A 241 -16.42 -10.86 -10.78
CA THR A 241 -16.62 -9.90 -11.87
C THR A 241 -15.63 -8.75 -11.77
N ILE A 242 -15.48 -8.13 -10.60
CA ILE A 242 -14.53 -7.04 -10.36
C ILE A 242 -13.10 -7.53 -10.60
N MET A 243 -12.76 -8.71 -10.08
CA MET A 243 -11.46 -9.33 -10.32
C MET A 243 -11.17 -9.49 -11.81
N ALA A 244 -12.11 -10.05 -12.59
CA ALA A 244 -11.94 -10.26 -14.02
C ALA A 244 -11.81 -8.94 -14.78
N VAL A 245 -12.66 -7.95 -14.50
CA VAL A 245 -12.61 -6.62 -15.14
C VAL A 245 -11.29 -5.92 -14.82
N VAL A 246 -10.90 -5.87 -13.54
CA VAL A 246 -9.65 -5.22 -13.12
C VAL A 246 -8.44 -5.95 -13.72
N PHE A 247 -8.44 -7.29 -13.73
CA PHE A 247 -7.34 -8.07 -14.30
C PHE A 247 -7.18 -7.84 -15.80
N LEU A 248 -8.27 -7.92 -16.57
CA LEU A 248 -8.24 -7.67 -18.02
C LEU A 248 -7.82 -6.22 -18.32
N PHE A 249 -8.35 -5.26 -17.58
CA PHE A 249 -7.96 -3.86 -17.75
C PHE A 249 -6.49 -3.62 -17.40
N THR A 250 -5.99 -4.30 -16.37
CA THR A 250 -4.57 -4.29 -15.99
C THR A 250 -3.70 -4.87 -17.10
N LEU A 251 -4.10 -5.98 -17.73
CA LEU A 251 -3.39 -6.55 -18.87
C LEU A 251 -3.32 -5.57 -20.05
N VAL A 252 -4.41 -4.88 -20.35
CA VAL A 252 -4.44 -3.86 -21.42
C VAL A 252 -3.46 -2.73 -21.14
N VAL A 253 -3.39 -2.24 -19.89
CA VAL A 253 -2.44 -1.20 -19.47
C VAL A 253 -0.99 -1.72 -19.44
N ALA A 254 -0.78 -3.00 -19.14
CA ALA A 254 0.55 -3.61 -19.06
C ALA A 254 1.17 -3.93 -20.44
N VAL A 255 0.39 -4.02 -21.52
CA VAL A 255 0.91 -4.32 -22.87
C VAL A 255 1.57 -3.06 -23.48
N PRO A 256 2.87 -3.11 -23.87
CA PRO A 256 3.66 -1.96 -24.35
C PRO A 256 3.23 -1.32 -25.69
N GLY A 257 2.03 -1.57 -26.18
CA GLY A 257 1.56 -1.14 -27.51
C GLY A 257 0.19 -0.46 -27.53
N VAL A 258 -0.61 -0.54 -26.45
CA VAL A 258 -1.96 0.06 -26.40
C VAL A 258 -1.92 1.48 -25.82
N TYR A 259 -1.05 1.69 -24.84
CA TYR A 259 -0.72 3.01 -24.32
C TYR A 259 0.73 3.29 -24.64
N GLY A 260 0.94 4.32 -25.47
CA GLY A 260 2.26 4.80 -25.85
C GLY A 260 3.19 4.87 -24.63
N ARG A 261 4.40 4.43 -24.90
CA ARG A 261 5.56 4.30 -24.03
C ARG A 261 5.85 5.59 -23.24
N ASP A 262 5.21 5.73 -22.08
CA ASP A 262 5.59 6.71 -21.03
C ASP A 262 5.81 6.01 -19.68
N THR A 263 6.22 4.75 -19.69
CA THR A 263 6.66 4.04 -18.47
C THR A 263 8.17 3.81 -18.58
N GLY A 264 8.95 4.61 -17.85
CA GLY A 264 10.32 4.26 -17.45
C GLY A 264 11.53 4.71 -18.26
N ALA A 265 11.49 5.69 -19.17
CA ALA A 265 12.72 6.09 -19.92
C ALA A 265 12.99 7.59 -20.14
N GLU A 266 12.13 8.52 -19.71
CA GLU A 266 12.36 9.97 -19.89
C GLU A 266 12.45 10.79 -18.59
N ALA A 267 12.61 10.14 -17.43
CA ALA A 267 13.10 10.83 -16.22
C ALA A 267 14.65 10.81 -16.09
N GLY A 268 15.35 10.22 -17.06
CA GLY A 268 16.81 10.19 -17.17
C GLY A 268 17.35 10.87 -18.45
N GLY A 269 16.50 11.62 -19.15
CA GLY A 269 16.82 12.26 -20.45
C GLY A 269 16.64 13.78 -20.46
N GLY A 270 16.52 14.40 -19.29
CA GLY A 270 16.50 15.85 -19.11
C GLY A 270 17.89 16.48 -19.00
N ASP A 271 18.94 15.79 -19.47
CA ASP A 271 20.29 16.35 -19.64
C ASP A 271 20.35 17.21 -20.93
N ARG A 272 19.39 18.14 -21.02
CA ARG A 272 19.19 19.09 -22.13
C ARG A 272 19.35 20.55 -21.73
N GLU A 273 19.74 20.84 -20.49
CA GLU A 273 20.37 22.12 -20.15
C GLU A 273 21.90 22.02 -20.25
N ARG A 274 22.37 21.57 -21.42
CA ARG A 274 23.62 22.09 -21.97
C ARG A 274 23.40 23.56 -22.28
N ALA A 275 23.95 24.45 -21.45
CA ALA A 275 24.54 25.67 -21.97
C ALA A 275 26.08 25.56 -21.85
N PRO A 276 26.83 26.04 -22.85
CA PRO A 276 28.16 25.54 -23.19
C PRO A 276 29.29 26.29 -22.47
N LEU A 277 30.41 25.59 -22.33
CA LEU A 277 31.75 26.04 -21.94
C LEU A 277 32.06 27.49 -22.35
N LEU A 278 32.25 28.37 -21.37
CA LEU A 278 33.15 29.51 -21.54
C LEU A 278 34.55 29.05 -21.17
N HIS A 279 35.41 29.02 -22.20
CA HIS A 279 36.85 28.89 -22.04
C HIS A 279 37.38 29.95 -21.07
N GLU A 280 38.19 29.53 -20.10
CA GLU A 280 39.15 30.42 -19.48
C GLU A 280 40.13 30.89 -20.56
N SER A 281 40.14 32.19 -20.83
CA SER A 281 41.22 32.85 -21.55
C SER A 281 41.79 33.93 -20.64
N ASN A 282 42.93 33.59 -20.04
CA ASN A 282 44.05 34.43 -19.59
C ASN A 282 43.74 35.83 -19.02
#